data_AF-A0A850SES8-F1
#
_entry.id   AF-A0A850SES8-F1
#
_cell.length_a   1.000
_cell.length_b   1.000
_cell.length_c   1.000
_cell.angle_alpha   90.00
_cell.angle_beta   90.00
_cell.angle_gamma   90.00
#
_symmetry.space_group_name_H-M   'P 1'
#
loop_
_entity.id
_entity.type
_entity.pdbx_description
1 polymer ?
#
loop_
_entity_poly.entity_id
_entity_poly.type
_entity_poly.pdbx_seq_one_letter_code
_entity_poly.pdbx_strand_id
1 'polypeptide(L)'
;MMSHRAAAFAAALTMLLMPPGTNAAESSHLEELTDLSVGSFSTIEQARRDGRYGVAEAEIVRIWAERTDGHWLYQEQALLGESAARLDPAMKEKPYFARVIRSIEVAPGVVERTVHRLKDPSKGPPPR
;
A
#
# COMPACT_ATOMS: atom_id res chain seq x y z
N MET A 1 -10.81 53.71 65.12
CA MET A 1 -10.17 52.47 65.59
C MET A 1 -10.62 51.32 64.70
N MET A 2 -9.65 50.66 64.05
CA MET A 2 -9.56 49.22 63.65
C MET A 2 -10.68 48.67 62.73
N SER A 3 -10.48 48.47 61.42
CA SER A 3 -9.60 47.51 60.71
C SER A 3 -10.06 46.03 60.78
N HIS A 4 -9.83 45.34 59.66
CA HIS A 4 -9.94 43.90 59.36
C HIS A 4 -11.25 43.47 58.66
N ARG A 5 -11.28 42.71 57.56
CA ARG A 5 -10.23 42.08 56.74
C ARG A 5 -10.88 41.57 55.44
N ALA A 6 -10.11 41.60 54.36
CA ALA A 6 -10.44 41.04 53.06
C ALA A 6 -10.57 39.51 53.08
N ALA A 7 -11.37 38.96 52.16
CA ALA A 7 -11.16 37.63 51.59
C ALA A 7 -11.65 37.61 50.15
N ALA A 8 -10.73 37.83 49.22
CA ALA A 8 -10.92 37.60 47.80
C ALA A 8 -10.83 36.10 47.54
N PHE A 9 -11.85 35.51 46.91
CA PHE A 9 -11.75 34.17 46.33
C PHE A 9 -11.29 34.31 44.88
N ALA A 10 -9.97 34.17 44.67
CA ALA A 10 -9.40 33.97 43.35
C ALA A 10 -9.60 32.49 42.98
N ALA A 11 -10.57 32.20 42.11
CA ALA A 11 -10.67 30.91 41.46
C ALA A 11 -9.59 30.85 40.35
N ALA A 12 -8.50 30.16 40.62
CA ALA A 12 -7.48 29.85 39.63
C ALA A 12 -8.07 28.84 38.62
N LEU A 13 -8.45 29.35 37.44
CA LEU A 13 -8.74 28.52 36.27
C LEU A 13 -7.40 28.06 35.69
N THR A 14 -6.91 26.91 36.16
CA THR A 14 -5.81 26.20 35.51
C THR A 14 -6.33 25.69 34.17
N MET A 15 -6.21 26.48 33.11
CA MET A 15 -6.26 25.98 31.75
C MET A 15 -5.14 24.98 31.60
N LEU A 16 -5.50 23.68 31.63
CA LEU A 16 -4.64 22.60 31.24
C LEU A 16 -4.20 22.90 29.80
N LEU A 17 -2.93 23.26 29.60
CA LEU A 17 -2.27 23.17 28.30
C LEU A 17 -2.32 21.70 27.90
N MET A 18 -3.38 21.30 27.21
CA MET A 18 -3.34 20.08 26.42
C MET A 18 -2.32 20.36 25.32
N PRO A 19 -1.17 19.65 25.26
CA PRO A 19 -0.35 19.72 24.07
C PRO A 19 -1.25 19.40 22.88
N PRO A 20 -1.13 20.08 21.73
CA PRO A 20 -1.81 19.64 20.53
C PRO A 20 -1.45 18.17 20.38
N GLY A 21 -2.45 17.30 20.47
CA GLY A 21 -2.25 15.89 20.22
C GLY A 21 -1.53 15.81 18.89
N THR A 22 -0.32 15.30 18.90
CA THR A 22 0.36 14.86 17.70
C THR A 22 -0.54 13.79 17.11
N ASN A 23 -1.50 14.21 16.28
CA ASN A 23 -2.04 13.39 15.22
C ASN A 23 -0.87 13.21 14.25
N ALA A 24 0.09 12.36 14.63
CA ALA A 24 0.72 11.52 13.65
C ALA A 24 -0.46 10.85 12.96
N ALA A 25 -0.79 11.30 11.75
CA ALA A 25 -1.92 10.77 11.02
C ALA A 25 -1.75 9.26 11.03
N GLU A 26 -2.67 8.54 11.69
CA GLU A 26 -2.65 7.09 11.62
C GLU A 26 -2.67 6.73 10.14
N SER A 27 -1.63 6.01 9.70
CA SER A 27 -1.56 5.48 8.35
C SER A 27 -2.86 4.73 8.10
N SER A 28 -3.60 5.10 7.04
CA SER A 28 -4.81 4.37 6.70
C SER A 28 -4.44 2.92 6.37
N HIS A 29 -5.32 1.96 6.66
CA HIS A 29 -5.12 0.57 6.27
C HIS A 29 -4.95 0.44 4.75
N LEU A 30 -5.52 1.38 3.98
CA LEU A 30 -5.29 1.51 2.55
C LEU A 30 -3.82 1.83 2.22
N GLU A 31 -3.19 2.80 2.88
CA GLU A 31 -1.77 3.12 2.64
C GLU A 31 -0.89 1.94 3.06
N GLU A 32 -1.12 1.35 4.24
CA GLU A 32 -0.37 0.17 4.69
C GLU A 32 -0.45 -1.00 3.70
N LEU A 33 -1.67 -1.34 3.25
CA LEU A 33 -1.84 -2.40 2.25
C LEU A 33 -1.17 -2.05 0.91
N THR A 34 -1.21 -0.77 0.52
CA THR A 34 -0.57 -0.30 -0.72
C THR A 34 0.94 -0.47 -0.63
N ASP A 35 1.54 -0.04 0.47
CA ASP A 35 2.98 -0.11 0.71
C ASP A 35 3.46 -1.56 0.78
N LEU A 36 2.71 -2.43 1.47
CA LEU A 36 3.00 -3.87 1.53
C LEU A 36 2.85 -4.58 0.16
N SER A 37 2.04 -4.01 -0.75
CA SER A 37 1.80 -4.60 -2.06
C SER A 37 2.86 -4.21 -3.08
N VAL A 38 3.52 -3.06 -2.92
CA VAL A 38 4.51 -2.56 -3.89
C VAL A 38 5.83 -3.30 -3.74
N GLY A 39 6.38 -3.77 -4.84
CA GLY A 39 7.68 -4.43 -4.86
C GLY A 39 7.83 -5.48 -5.96
N SER A 40 8.95 -6.19 -5.87
CA SER A 40 9.33 -7.29 -6.75
C SER A 40 9.23 -8.61 -6.00
N PHE A 41 8.52 -9.58 -6.58
CA PHE A 41 8.22 -10.86 -5.94
C PHE A 41 8.62 -12.02 -6.85
N SER A 42 9.01 -13.16 -6.25
CA SER A 42 9.40 -14.35 -7.00
C SER A 42 8.94 -15.63 -6.31
N THR A 43 8.54 -16.63 -7.10
CA THR A 43 8.24 -17.98 -6.61
C THR A 43 9.44 -18.93 -6.61
N ILE A 44 10.66 -18.44 -6.87
CA ILE A 44 11.85 -19.29 -7.04
C ILE A 44 12.12 -20.22 -5.85
N GLU A 45 11.94 -19.74 -4.62
CA GLU A 45 12.11 -20.57 -3.42
C GLU A 45 11.08 -21.69 -3.32
N GLN A 46 9.85 -21.44 -3.77
CA GLN A 46 8.81 -22.48 -3.84
C GLN A 46 9.20 -23.55 -4.87
N ALA A 47 9.64 -23.14 -6.06
CA ALA A 47 10.07 -24.06 -7.12
C ALA A 47 11.33 -24.87 -6.74
N ARG A 48 12.23 -24.30 -5.92
CA ARG A 48 13.39 -25.02 -5.36
C ARG A 48 12.97 -26.12 -4.38
N ARG A 49 11.94 -25.86 -3.58
CA ARG A 49 11.41 -26.82 -2.58
C ARG A 49 10.54 -27.90 -3.21
N ASP A 50 9.79 -27.56 -4.25
CA ASP A 50 8.89 -28.46 -4.94
C ASP A 50 8.93 -28.22 -6.45
N GLY A 51 9.57 -29.13 -7.17
CA GLY A 51 9.78 -29.06 -8.62
C GLY A 51 8.52 -29.20 -9.47
N ARG A 52 7.34 -29.36 -8.87
CA ARG A 52 6.05 -29.27 -9.58
C ARG A 52 5.67 -27.82 -9.90
N TYR A 53 6.27 -26.84 -9.24
CA TYR A 53 6.00 -25.42 -9.44
C TYR A 53 7.03 -24.77 -10.38
N GLY A 54 6.53 -23.95 -11.30
CA GLY A 54 7.35 -23.05 -12.10
C GLY A 54 7.84 -21.83 -11.32
N VAL A 55 8.75 -21.08 -11.93
CA VAL A 55 9.25 -19.80 -11.42
C VAL A 55 8.55 -18.67 -12.14
N ALA A 56 7.77 -17.89 -11.38
CA ALA A 56 7.19 -16.65 -11.85
C ALA A 56 7.76 -15.47 -11.05
N GLU A 57 7.87 -14.33 -11.71
CA GLU A 57 8.18 -13.05 -11.09
C GLU A 57 7.03 -12.09 -11.29
N ALA A 58 6.74 -11.29 -10.26
CA ALA A 58 5.75 -10.23 -10.31
C ALA A 58 6.37 -8.90 -9.91
N GLU A 59 5.99 -7.84 -10.62
CA GLU A 59 6.35 -6.46 -10.29
C GLU A 59 5.05 -5.70 -10.02
N ILE A 60 4.99 -5.00 -8.88
CA ILE A 60 3.84 -4.19 -8.49
C ILE A 60 4.34 -2.79 -8.14
N VAL A 61 3.82 -1.78 -8.83
CA VAL A 61 4.22 -0.38 -8.66
C VAL A 61 3.01 0.53 -8.49
N ARG A 62 3.16 1.60 -7.72
CA ARG A 62 2.15 2.67 -7.65
C ARG A 62 2.16 3.46 -8.95
N ILE A 63 0.98 3.69 -9.51
CA ILE A 63 0.77 4.53 -10.69
C ILE A 63 -0.18 5.67 -10.34
N TRP A 64 -0.14 6.75 -11.11
CA TRP A 64 -1.09 7.86 -10.99
C TRP A 64 -1.25 8.42 -9.55
N ALA A 65 -0.12 8.64 -8.86
CA ALA A 65 -0.08 9.06 -7.46
C ALA A 65 -0.79 10.39 -7.15
N GLU A 66 -1.01 11.21 -8.16
CA GLU A 66 -1.78 12.45 -8.11
C GLU A 66 -3.30 12.25 -8.04
N ARG A 67 -3.80 11.04 -8.34
CA ARG A 67 -5.23 10.74 -8.27
C ARG A 67 -5.67 10.64 -6.81
N THR A 68 -6.78 11.29 -6.50
CA THR A 68 -7.37 11.31 -5.16
C THR A 68 -8.52 10.31 -5.00
N ASP A 69 -8.89 9.62 -6.07
CA ASP A 69 -10.01 8.67 -6.09
C ASP A 69 -9.59 7.26 -5.67
N GLY A 70 -8.44 7.08 -5.03
CA GLY A 70 -7.94 5.79 -4.54
C GLY A 70 -6.47 5.57 -4.91
N HIS A 71 -5.90 4.47 -4.39
CA HIS A 71 -4.53 4.10 -4.73
C HIS A 71 -4.54 3.21 -5.95
N TRP A 72 -3.79 3.62 -6.96
CA TRP A 72 -3.68 2.89 -8.21
C TRP A 72 -2.36 2.16 -8.28
N LEU A 73 -2.44 0.86 -8.57
CA LEU A 73 -1.29 -0.01 -8.74
C LEU A 73 -1.31 -0.59 -10.15
N TYR A 74 -0.14 -0.69 -10.75
CA TYR A 74 0.11 -1.55 -11.89
C TYR A 74 0.78 -2.83 -11.39
N GLN A 75 0.30 -3.98 -11.85
CA GLN A 75 0.88 -5.29 -11.59
C GLN A 75 1.15 -5.99 -12.91
N GLU A 76 2.31 -6.60 -13.03
CA GLU A 76 2.61 -7.56 -14.08
C GLU A 76 3.23 -8.83 -13.52
N GLN A 77 3.10 -9.93 -14.26
CA GLN A 77 3.71 -11.20 -13.91
C GLN A 77 4.19 -11.94 -15.15
N ALA A 78 5.41 -12.46 -15.06
CA ALA A 78 6.06 -13.27 -16.08
C ALA A 78 6.37 -14.67 -15.54
N LEU A 79 6.30 -15.69 -16.40
CA LEU A 79 6.74 -17.04 -16.09
C LEU A 79 8.16 -17.18 -16.67
N LEU A 80 9.16 -17.24 -15.79
CA LEU A 80 10.57 -17.35 -16.16
C LEU A 80 10.94 -18.78 -16.56
N GLY A 81 10.21 -19.78 -16.06
CA GLY A 81 10.51 -21.16 -16.38
C GLY A 81 9.64 -22.18 -15.64
N GLU A 82 9.68 -23.41 -16.12
CA GLU A 82 8.91 -24.53 -15.56
C GLU A 82 9.50 -25.07 -14.25
N SER A 83 10.74 -24.71 -13.91
CA SER A 83 11.42 -25.14 -12.68
C SER A 83 12.56 -24.19 -12.34
N ALA A 84 13.06 -24.26 -11.10
CA ALA A 84 14.20 -23.46 -10.66
C ALA A 84 15.51 -23.74 -11.44
N ALA A 85 15.63 -24.90 -12.10
CA ALA A 85 16.81 -25.28 -12.88
C ALA A 85 16.72 -24.90 -14.36
N ARG A 86 15.54 -24.47 -14.85
CA ARG A 86 15.29 -24.15 -16.26
C ARG A 86 14.63 -22.78 -16.34
N LEU A 87 15.44 -21.73 -16.19
CA LEU A 87 15.01 -20.34 -16.25
C LEU A 87 15.45 -19.71 -17.57
N ASP A 88 14.59 -18.89 -18.14
CA ASP A 88 14.90 -17.95 -19.20
C ASP A 88 14.62 -16.52 -18.69
N PRO A 89 15.64 -15.76 -18.28
CA PRO A 89 15.46 -14.39 -17.81
C PRO A 89 14.83 -13.46 -18.86
N ALA A 90 14.97 -13.75 -20.16
CA ALA A 90 14.35 -12.94 -21.21
C ALA A 90 12.82 -13.05 -21.21
N MET A 91 12.25 -14.03 -20.51
CA MET A 91 10.80 -14.14 -20.32
C MET A 91 10.24 -13.07 -19.38
N LYS A 92 11.07 -12.39 -18.58
CA LYS A 92 10.63 -11.25 -17.75
C LYS A 92 9.99 -10.14 -18.58
N GLU A 93 10.51 -9.90 -19.79
CA GLU A 93 9.99 -8.92 -20.75
C GLU A 93 8.72 -9.39 -21.48
N LYS A 94 8.21 -10.58 -21.15
CA LYS A 94 7.03 -11.20 -21.77
C LYS A 94 6.01 -11.59 -20.71
N PRO A 95 5.47 -10.63 -19.93
CA PRO A 95 4.48 -10.92 -18.92
C PRO A 95 3.25 -11.58 -19.56
N TYR A 96 2.79 -12.68 -18.98
CA TYR A 96 1.60 -13.38 -19.47
C TYR A 96 0.31 -12.75 -18.93
N PHE A 97 0.40 -11.92 -17.88
CA PHE A 97 -0.68 -11.04 -17.49
C PHE A 97 -0.20 -9.73 -16.85
N ALA A 98 -1.02 -8.70 -17.00
CA ALA A 98 -0.90 -7.43 -16.31
C ALA A 98 -2.28 -6.89 -15.90
N ARG A 99 -2.32 -6.11 -14.81
CA ARG A 99 -3.53 -5.52 -14.22
C ARG A 99 -3.27 -4.08 -13.80
N VAL A 100 -4.33 -3.27 -13.89
CA VAL A 100 -4.42 -2.02 -13.15
C VAL A 100 -5.40 -2.24 -12.00
N ILE A 101 -5.01 -1.89 -10.79
CA ILE A 101 -5.78 -2.15 -9.58
C ILE A 101 -6.04 -0.83 -8.88
N ARG A 102 -7.31 -0.52 -8.65
CA ARG A 102 -7.72 0.62 -7.82
C ARG A 102 -8.12 0.10 -6.45
N SER A 103 -7.50 0.64 -5.41
CA SER A 103 -7.81 0.32 -4.02
C SER A 103 -8.44 1.52 -3.32
N ILE A 104 -9.55 1.31 -2.61
CA ILE A 104 -10.22 2.32 -1.78
C ILE A 104 -10.63 1.72 -0.44
N GLU A 105 -10.57 2.51 0.63
CA GLU A 105 -11.13 2.10 1.93
C GLU A 105 -12.62 2.45 1.95
N VAL A 106 -13.47 1.44 2.13
CA VAL A 106 -14.95 1.59 2.08
C VAL A 106 -15.58 1.58 3.48
N ALA A 107 -14.85 1.08 4.47
CA ALA A 107 -15.16 1.13 5.89
C ALA A 107 -13.84 0.98 6.68
N PRO A 108 -13.78 1.33 7.98
CA PRO A 108 -12.55 1.22 8.76
C PRO A 108 -11.93 -0.19 8.68
N GLY A 109 -10.72 -0.28 8.12
CA GLY A 109 -10.00 -1.54 7.94
C GLY A 109 -10.48 -2.41 6.78
N VAL A 110 -11.43 -1.93 5.96
CA VAL A 110 -11.98 -2.67 4.81
C VAL A 110 -11.57 -1.97 3.53
N VAL A 111 -10.63 -2.58 2.80
CA VAL A 111 -10.16 -2.09 1.50
C VAL A 111 -10.80 -2.90 0.37
N GLU A 112 -11.52 -2.20 -0.51
CA GLU A 112 -12.00 -2.75 -1.77
C GLU A 112 -10.92 -2.61 -2.84
N ARG A 113 -10.69 -3.67 -3.63
CA ARG A 113 -9.78 -3.66 -4.79
C ARG A 113 -10.54 -3.94 -6.07
N THR A 114 -10.69 -2.93 -6.93
CA THR A 114 -11.20 -3.11 -8.28
C THR A 114 -10.05 -3.47 -9.22
N VAL A 115 -10.16 -4.60 -9.92
CA VAL A 115 -9.11 -5.13 -10.79
C VAL A 115 -9.49 -4.98 -12.26
N HIS A 116 -8.75 -4.16 -13.00
CA HIS A 116 -8.90 -3.95 -14.42
C HIS A 116 -7.90 -4.79 -15.20
N ARG A 117 -8.40 -5.67 -16.08
CA ARG A 117 -7.57 -6.50 -16.96
C ARG A 117 -7.07 -5.66 -18.14
N LEU A 118 -5.77 -5.68 -18.39
CA LEU A 118 -5.20 -5.15 -19.63
C LEU A 118 -5.31 -6.20 -20.74
N LYS A 119 -5.69 -5.75 -21.95
CA LYS A 119 -5.84 -6.62 -23.13
C LYS A 119 -4.49 -7.17 -23.62
N ASP A 120 -3.45 -6.36 -23.48
CA ASP A 120 -2.11 -6.65 -23.92
C ASP A 120 -1.15 -6.42 -22.75
N PRO A 121 -0.70 -7.48 -22.06
CA PRO A 121 0.12 -7.35 -20.85
C PRO A 121 1.54 -6.85 -21.15
N SER A 122 2.04 -6.99 -22.39
CA SER A 122 3.39 -6.60 -22.77
C SER A 122 3.55 -5.10 -23.03
N LYS A 123 2.46 -4.32 -22.95
CA LYS A 123 2.49 -2.86 -23.20
C LYS A 123 2.80 -2.01 -21.98
N GLY A 124 2.97 -2.62 -20.81
CA GLY A 124 3.21 -1.88 -19.58
C GLY A 124 1.94 -1.19 -19.03
N PRO A 125 2.09 -0.30 -18.03
CA PRO A 125 0.97 0.45 -17.48
C PRO A 125 0.38 1.38 -18.55
N PRO A 126 -0.95 1.54 -18.61
CA PRO A 126 -1.56 2.50 -19.51
C PRO A 126 -1.12 3.94 -19.17
N PRO A 127 -1.02 4.83 -20.16
CA PRO A 127 -0.89 6.25 -19.90
C PRO A 127 -2.10 6.75 -19.10
N ARG A 128 -1.94 7.88 -18.40
CA ARG A 128 -3.06 8.56 -17.71
C ARG A 128 -4.24 8.83 -18.65
#